data_AF-D3DG56-F1
#
_entry.id   AF-D3DG56-F1
#
_cell.length_a   1.000
_cell.length_b   1.000
_cell.length_c   1.000
_cell.angle_alpha   90.00
_cell.angle_beta   90.00
_cell.angle_gamma   90.00
#
_symmetry.space_group_name_H-M   'P 1'
#
loop_
_entity.id
_entity.type
_entity.pdbx_description
1 polymer ?
#
loop_
_entity_poly.entity_id
_entity_poly.type
_entity_poly.pdbx_seq_one_letter_code
_entity_poly.pdbx_strand_id
1 'polypeptide(L)'
;MKSLKASLDTLTSFKPDKYMVISLYLKLSPEERADRKYLLTFKSMVKKQKEYLTKRDLDAQVLQSLMEDFSRIEAYLSEIDNLKGCRGIAVFSSSRRGLFEVIKLPYVYRDRLMIAPNPQIREIAAIDEELGKIGILLIDRKHVKFYLMDLEGAYEVMDFLEPLVTRSHKFHSGGGLLKGAQGAMKYAMPSRTSAPNMVQHSYGEYRFHMRIREEKHRLFKLANDALMEAWKEHKFDKLVIGSDREDVKEIENHLHPYLHKIFMGYVQVNPTEVTDTKLKSTVIDFLLQKDREQEKELIKQLEELQGRGLATNGTSHVIEQLAVGNVRMLLVPDGFEKPGYLCSQSHLPSLKPECPIEGELVYEVPDIVDEVIELALEERALVKVIVDPQLQKKIDGLAAFLRFPL
;
A
#
# COMPACT_ATOMS: atom_id res chain seq x y z
N MET A 1 16.17 14.94 -2.95
CA MET A 1 15.69 14.30 -1.70
C MET A 1 16.76 13.31 -1.25
N LYS A 2 17.00 13.18 0.06
CA LYS A 2 17.84 12.09 0.59
C LYS A 2 17.15 10.75 0.30
N SER A 3 17.92 9.68 0.08
CA SER A 3 17.38 8.31 0.01
C SER A 3 16.69 7.93 1.32
N LEU A 4 15.68 7.05 1.29
CA LEU A 4 14.96 6.62 2.49
C LEU A 4 15.94 6.07 3.53
N LYS A 5 16.90 5.25 3.10
CA LYS A 5 17.94 4.67 3.95
C LYS A 5 18.71 5.74 4.74
N ALA A 6 19.20 6.78 4.06
CA ALA A 6 19.92 7.88 4.71
C ALA A 6 19.04 8.66 5.71
N SER A 7 17.75 8.86 5.41
CA SER A 7 16.81 9.48 6.34
C SER A 7 16.56 8.59 7.55
N LEU A 8 16.36 7.28 7.36
CA LEU A 8 16.19 6.32 8.46
C LEU A 8 17.45 6.18 9.32
N ASP A 9 18.64 6.19 8.71
CA ASP A 9 19.93 6.19 9.44
C ASP A 9 20.06 7.44 10.31
N THR A 10 19.62 8.60 9.81
CA THR A 10 19.60 9.86 10.57
C THR A 10 18.62 9.79 11.75
N LEU A 11 17.45 9.19 11.55
CA LEU A 11 16.40 9.08 12.57
C LEU A 11 16.74 8.04 13.64
N THR A 12 17.33 6.91 13.26
CA THR A 12 17.73 5.83 14.18
C THR A 12 18.97 6.17 15.00
N SER A 13 19.90 6.96 14.44
CA SER A 13 21.07 7.45 15.17
C SER A 13 20.78 8.64 16.09
N PHE A 14 19.56 9.17 16.07
CA PHE A 14 19.13 10.26 16.93
C PHE A 14 19.14 9.83 18.40
N LYS A 15 19.85 10.58 19.24
CA LYS A 15 19.90 10.33 20.68
C LYS A 15 18.91 11.23 21.42
N PRO A 16 18.11 10.67 22.34
CA PRO A 16 17.19 11.47 23.12
C PRO A 16 17.95 12.50 23.96
N ASP A 17 17.38 13.68 24.05
CA ASP A 17 17.92 14.85 24.75
C ASP A 17 16.75 15.60 25.43
N LYS A 18 17.02 16.76 26.03
CA LYS A 18 16.01 17.65 26.60
C LYS A 18 15.00 18.15 25.56
N TYR A 19 15.40 18.26 24.30
CA TYR A 19 14.53 18.72 23.22
C TYR A 19 13.74 17.56 22.63
N MET A 20 12.43 17.74 22.53
CA MET A 20 11.53 16.76 21.95
C MET A 20 11.56 16.81 20.41
N VAL A 21 11.10 15.72 19.81
CA VAL A 21 10.92 15.54 18.37
C VAL A 21 9.43 15.47 18.07
N ILE A 22 9.00 16.24 17.07
CA ILE A 22 7.65 16.13 16.51
C ILE A 22 7.70 15.07 15.41
N SER A 23 6.87 14.03 15.55
CA SER A 23 6.65 13.00 14.53
C SER A 23 5.22 13.13 14.01
N LEU A 24 5.08 13.53 12.75
CA LEU A 24 3.80 13.74 12.09
C LEU A 24 3.57 12.70 11.01
N TYR A 25 2.44 12.02 11.04
CA TYR A 25 1.93 11.17 9.98
C TYR A 25 0.62 11.76 9.46
N LEU A 26 0.53 11.98 8.15
CA LEU A 26 -0.65 12.59 7.51
C LEU A 26 -1.10 11.80 6.29
N LYS A 27 -2.41 11.59 6.19
CA LYS A 27 -3.10 11.12 4.99
C LYS A 27 -3.09 12.23 3.94
N LEU A 28 -2.76 11.83 2.72
CA LEU A 28 -2.70 12.67 1.54
C LEU A 28 -3.39 11.99 0.35
N SER A 29 -4.52 11.33 0.61
CA SER A 29 -5.35 10.80 -0.47
C SER A 29 -5.94 11.96 -1.30
N PRO A 30 -6.54 11.67 -2.47
CA PRO A 30 -7.20 12.71 -3.27
C PRO A 30 -8.22 13.52 -2.44
N GLU A 31 -8.87 12.89 -1.47
CA GLU A 31 -9.91 13.51 -0.64
C GLU A 31 -9.34 14.53 0.35
N GLU A 32 -8.22 14.23 1.03
CA GLU A 32 -7.60 15.19 1.96
C GLU A 32 -6.89 16.32 1.22
N ARG A 33 -6.44 16.08 -0.02
CA ARG A 33 -5.84 17.12 -0.88
C ARG A 33 -6.86 18.12 -1.39
N ALA A 34 -8.10 17.69 -1.62
CA ALA A 34 -9.18 18.57 -2.00
C ALA A 34 -9.32 19.69 -0.95
N ASP A 35 -9.42 20.93 -1.43
CA ASP A 35 -9.53 22.14 -0.59
C ASP A 35 -8.45 22.30 0.50
N ARG A 36 -7.30 21.61 0.35
CA ARG A 36 -6.24 21.56 1.35
C ARG A 36 -6.70 21.09 2.73
N LYS A 37 -7.66 20.16 2.80
CA LYS A 37 -8.15 19.60 4.07
C LYS A 37 -7.03 19.07 4.97
N TYR A 38 -5.97 18.47 4.40
CA TYR A 38 -4.80 18.02 5.17
C TYR A 38 -4.15 19.14 6.03
N LEU A 39 -4.13 20.39 5.55
CA LEU A 39 -3.63 21.53 6.33
C LEU A 39 -4.57 21.89 7.48
N LEU A 40 -5.88 21.78 7.26
CA LEU A 40 -6.88 22.03 8.30
C LEU A 40 -6.78 20.96 9.40
N THR A 41 -6.65 19.69 9.01
CA THR A 41 -6.43 18.58 9.95
C THR A 41 -5.15 18.80 10.76
N PHE A 42 -4.04 19.13 10.09
CA PHE A 42 -2.80 19.48 10.77
C PHE A 42 -2.97 20.62 11.79
N LYS A 43 -3.61 21.74 11.40
CA LYS A 43 -3.85 22.87 12.30
C LYS A 43 -4.72 22.50 13.50
N SER A 44 -5.73 21.64 13.28
CA SER A 44 -6.58 21.11 14.35
C SER A 44 -5.76 20.28 15.34
N MET A 45 -4.92 19.35 14.86
CA MET A 45 -4.03 18.55 15.71
C MET A 45 -3.05 19.43 16.49
N VAL A 46 -2.42 20.42 15.83
CA VAL A 46 -1.51 21.37 16.49
C VAL A 46 -2.23 22.15 17.59
N LYS A 47 -3.48 22.56 17.37
CA LYS A 47 -4.27 23.25 18.40
C LYS A 47 -4.51 22.36 19.62
N LYS A 48 -4.98 21.11 19.41
CA LYS A 48 -5.17 20.13 20.49
C LYS A 48 -3.86 19.88 21.26
N GLN A 49 -2.75 19.75 20.53
CA GLN A 49 -1.44 19.51 21.12
C GLN A 49 -0.92 20.72 21.91
N LYS A 50 -1.18 21.95 21.47
CA LYS A 50 -0.83 23.16 22.22
C LYS A 50 -1.60 23.25 23.54
N GLU A 51 -2.91 23.00 23.49
CA GLU A 51 -3.74 22.95 24.70
C GLU A 51 -3.23 21.87 25.66
N TYR A 52 -2.86 20.71 25.14
CA TYR A 52 -2.26 19.64 25.92
C TYR A 52 -0.90 20.03 26.55
N LEU A 53 0.01 20.63 25.78
CA LEU A 53 1.32 21.06 26.25
C LEU A 53 1.23 22.14 27.34
N THR A 54 0.22 23.01 27.32
CA THR A 54 0.04 24.02 28.39
C THR A 54 -0.29 23.41 29.75
N LYS A 55 -0.82 22.18 29.78
CA LYS A 55 -1.07 21.44 31.03
C LYS A 55 0.20 20.76 31.57
N ARG A 56 1.27 20.64 30.77
CA ARG A 56 2.54 20.03 31.18
C ARG A 56 3.50 21.10 31.70
N ASP A 57 4.21 20.78 32.78
CA ASP A 57 5.28 21.61 33.33
C ASP A 57 6.57 21.44 32.51
N LEU A 58 6.60 22.03 31.32
CA LEU A 58 7.75 22.00 30.42
C LEU A 58 8.54 23.30 30.48
N ASP A 59 9.87 23.19 30.32
CA ASP A 59 10.75 24.35 30.22
C ASP A 59 10.35 25.23 29.00
N ALA A 60 10.33 26.55 29.21
CA ALA A 60 10.06 27.55 28.20
C ALA A 60 10.93 27.37 26.93
N GLN A 61 12.19 26.95 27.06
CA GLN A 61 13.05 26.68 25.91
C GLN A 61 12.56 25.50 25.06
N VAL A 62 12.02 24.46 25.70
CA VAL A 62 11.48 23.28 25.01
C VAL A 62 10.18 23.66 24.31
N LEU A 63 9.30 24.41 24.98
CA LEU A 63 8.07 24.93 24.38
C LEU A 63 8.36 25.80 23.15
N GLN A 64 9.36 26.68 23.22
CA GLN A 64 9.77 27.50 22.08
C GLN A 64 10.24 26.64 20.90
N SER A 65 11.08 25.63 21.15
CA SER A 65 11.50 24.66 20.11
C SER A 65 10.30 24.03 19.42
N LEU A 66 9.32 23.55 20.18
CA LEU A 66 8.12 22.92 19.65
C LEU A 66 7.28 23.89 18.79
N MET A 67 7.18 25.16 19.20
CA MET A 67 6.48 26.18 18.39
C MET A 67 7.20 26.44 17.06
N GLU A 68 8.53 26.55 17.08
CA GLU A 68 9.35 26.70 15.87
C GLU A 68 9.18 25.49 14.94
N ASP A 69 9.13 24.28 15.51
CA ASP A 69 8.92 23.04 14.77
C ASP A 69 7.53 22.94 14.12
N PHE A 70 6.46 23.33 14.83
CA PHE A 70 5.12 23.40 14.22
C PHE A 70 5.07 24.34 13.03
N SER A 71 5.65 25.54 13.14
CA SER A 71 5.69 26.51 12.05
C SER A 71 6.52 26.01 10.86
N ARG A 72 7.63 25.31 11.12
CA ARG A 72 8.47 24.72 10.07
C ARG A 72 7.72 23.64 9.29
N ILE A 73 7.00 22.77 9.99
CA ILE A 73 6.16 21.74 9.37
C ILE A 73 5.03 22.39 8.56
N GLU A 74 4.35 23.41 9.10
CA GLU A 74 3.28 24.12 8.40
C GLU A 74 3.77 24.73 7.08
N ALA A 75 4.94 25.37 7.10
CA ALA A 75 5.56 25.95 5.90
C ALA A 75 5.83 24.89 4.84
N TYR A 76 6.39 23.74 5.23
CA TYR A 76 6.67 22.64 4.30
C TYR A 76 5.40 22.05 3.68
N LEU A 77 4.34 21.84 4.49
CA LEU A 77 3.06 21.31 4.02
C LEU A 77 2.30 22.31 3.13
N SER A 78 2.55 23.62 3.28
CA SER A 78 1.88 24.65 2.48
C SER A 78 2.34 24.65 1.01
N GLU A 79 3.51 24.10 0.72
CA GLU A 79 4.06 23.95 -0.62
C GLU A 79 3.54 22.66 -1.29
N ILE A 80 2.60 22.81 -2.23
CA ILE A 80 1.91 21.68 -2.89
C ILE A 80 2.89 20.74 -3.63
N ASP A 81 3.95 21.31 -4.20
CA ASP A 81 4.96 20.54 -4.95
C ASP A 81 5.70 19.52 -4.07
N ASN A 82 5.90 19.83 -2.79
CA ASN A 82 6.52 18.92 -1.83
C ASN A 82 5.71 17.64 -1.63
N LEU A 83 4.40 17.75 -1.81
CA LEU A 83 3.44 16.67 -1.57
C LEU A 83 3.19 15.82 -2.80
N LYS A 84 3.80 16.07 -3.97
CA LYS A 84 3.52 15.23 -5.17
C LYS A 84 4.06 13.81 -5.02
N GLY A 85 3.31 12.83 -5.53
CA GLY A 85 3.75 11.44 -5.66
C GLY A 85 3.64 10.57 -4.41
N CYS A 86 2.84 10.95 -3.42
CA CYS A 86 2.59 10.15 -2.21
C CYS A 86 1.11 10.16 -1.80
N ARG A 87 0.66 9.14 -1.07
CA ARG A 87 -0.68 9.15 -0.42
C ARG A 87 -0.59 9.31 1.10
N GLY A 88 0.61 9.25 1.64
CA GLY A 88 0.92 9.56 3.03
C GLY A 88 2.24 10.33 3.13
N ILE A 89 2.43 11.02 4.24
CA ILE A 89 3.70 11.68 4.54
C ILE A 89 4.05 11.52 6.02
N ALA A 90 5.32 11.23 6.29
CA ALA A 90 5.91 11.28 7.61
C ALA A 90 6.89 12.46 7.68
N VAL A 91 6.75 13.31 8.69
CA VAL A 91 7.62 14.46 8.92
C VAL A 91 8.17 14.41 10.34
N PHE A 92 9.49 14.52 10.46
CA PHE A 92 10.20 14.54 11.73
C PHE A 92 10.90 15.88 11.89
N SER A 93 10.58 16.64 12.93
CA SER A 93 11.17 17.96 13.17
C SER A 93 11.67 18.10 14.60
N SER A 94 12.90 18.61 14.73
CA SER A 94 13.43 19.14 15.99
C SER A 94 14.43 20.27 15.67
N SER A 95 13.95 21.50 15.80
CA SER A 95 14.62 22.74 15.40
C SER A 95 15.94 22.92 16.14
N ARG A 96 15.93 22.77 17.47
CA ARG A 96 17.10 22.87 18.34
C ARG A 96 18.15 21.78 18.12
N ARG A 97 17.73 20.66 17.53
CA ARG A 97 18.61 19.53 17.21
C ARG A 97 18.98 19.48 15.72
N GLY A 98 18.50 20.43 14.90
CA GLY A 98 18.76 20.48 13.47
C GLY A 98 18.11 19.35 12.66
N LEU A 99 17.14 18.63 13.24
CA LEU A 99 16.45 17.52 12.58
C LEU A 99 15.28 18.05 11.75
N PHE A 100 15.26 17.72 10.45
CA PHE A 100 14.11 17.91 9.59
C PHE A 100 14.15 16.89 8.46
N GLU A 101 13.47 15.77 8.66
CA GLU A 101 13.42 14.68 7.70
C GLU A 101 11.98 14.46 7.24
N VAL A 102 11.81 14.25 5.93
CA VAL A 102 10.51 14.04 5.32
C VAL A 102 10.54 12.77 4.50
N ILE A 103 9.61 11.87 4.79
CA ILE A 103 9.50 10.57 4.14
C ILE A 103 8.13 10.49 3.47
N LYS A 104 8.13 10.19 2.17
CA LYS A 104 6.91 9.98 1.38
C LYS A 104 6.46 8.54 1.54
N LEU A 105 5.21 8.35 1.94
CA LEU A 105 4.65 7.02 2.23
C LEU A 105 3.53 6.66 1.23
N PRO A 106 3.33 5.35 0.97
CA PRO A 106 2.25 4.86 0.12
C PRO A 106 0.88 5.00 0.78
N TYR A 107 0.82 5.07 2.10
CA TYR A 107 -0.34 5.38 2.95
C TYR A 107 0.16 5.65 4.37
N VAL A 108 -0.72 6.07 5.27
CA VAL A 108 -0.51 6.08 6.72
C VAL A 108 -1.75 5.46 7.37
N TYR A 109 -1.64 4.96 8.59
CA TYR A 109 -2.80 4.36 9.26
C TYR A 109 -3.85 5.43 9.56
N ARG A 110 -3.44 6.52 10.20
CA ARG A 110 -4.29 7.67 10.49
C ARG A 110 -3.50 8.97 10.56
N ASP A 111 -4.19 10.10 10.64
CA ASP A 111 -3.54 11.38 10.93
C ASP A 111 -3.10 11.39 12.40
N ARG A 112 -1.79 11.56 12.64
CA ARG A 112 -1.16 11.47 13.97
C ARG A 112 -0.10 12.53 14.14
N LEU A 113 -0.09 13.18 15.29
CA LEU A 113 0.90 14.19 15.65
C LEU A 113 1.46 13.87 17.04
N MET A 114 2.61 13.21 17.07
CA MET A 114 3.24 12.74 18.30
C MET A 114 4.41 13.64 18.69
N ILE A 115 4.57 13.85 20.00
CA ILE A 115 5.71 14.57 20.56
C ILE A 115 6.40 13.64 21.56
N ALA A 116 7.63 13.25 21.25
CA ALA A 116 8.40 12.32 22.06
C ALA A 116 9.88 12.69 22.08
N PRO A 117 10.68 12.17 23.03
CA PRO A 117 12.14 12.38 23.03
C PRO A 117 12.86 11.81 21.81
N ASN A 118 12.29 10.76 21.19
CA ASN A 118 12.83 10.08 20.02
C ASN A 118 11.88 10.20 18.82
N PRO A 119 12.41 10.17 17.58
CA PRO A 119 11.58 10.08 16.38
C PRO A 119 10.79 8.77 16.35
N GLN A 120 9.47 8.85 16.17
CA GLN A 120 8.60 7.67 16.12
C GLN A 120 8.60 7.07 14.71
N ILE A 121 9.53 6.15 14.43
CA ILE A 121 9.71 5.55 13.09
C ILE A 121 9.01 4.19 12.91
N ARG A 122 8.37 3.66 13.96
CA ARG A 122 7.79 2.31 13.95
C ARG A 122 6.74 2.12 12.86
N GLU A 123 5.91 3.13 12.62
CA GLU A 123 4.89 3.09 11.56
C GLU A 123 5.52 2.94 10.16
N ILE A 124 6.67 3.57 9.89
CA ILE A 124 7.37 3.40 8.61
C ILE A 124 7.84 1.96 8.44
N ALA A 125 8.41 1.36 9.48
CA ALA A 125 8.88 -0.02 9.45
C ALA A 125 7.70 -1.01 9.24
N ALA A 126 6.58 -0.77 9.91
CA ALA A 126 5.38 -1.60 9.75
C ALA A 126 4.77 -1.48 8.34
N ILE A 127 4.73 -0.26 7.78
CA ILE A 127 4.26 -0.06 6.40
C ILE A 127 5.21 -0.73 5.40
N ASP A 128 6.52 -0.67 5.61
CA ASP A 128 7.51 -1.34 4.74
C ASP A 128 7.34 -2.87 4.76
N GLU A 129 7.20 -3.45 5.96
CA GLU A 129 6.94 -4.88 6.15
C GLU A 129 5.60 -5.32 5.55
N GLU A 130 4.55 -4.51 5.75
CA GLU A 130 3.21 -4.80 5.23
C GLU A 130 3.13 -4.65 3.71
N LEU A 131 3.76 -3.62 3.15
CA LEU A 131 3.81 -3.39 1.71
C LEU A 131 4.57 -4.54 1.04
N GLY A 132 5.73 -4.90 1.60
CA GLY A 132 6.66 -5.87 1.06
C GLY A 132 7.16 -5.47 -0.32
N LYS A 133 7.84 -6.40 -0.99
CA LYS A 133 8.23 -6.22 -2.39
C LYS A 133 7.08 -6.63 -3.31
N ILE A 134 6.77 -5.79 -4.29
CA ILE A 134 5.68 -6.02 -5.24
C ILE A 134 6.27 -6.20 -6.63
N GLY A 135 6.09 -7.38 -7.21
CA GLY A 135 6.35 -7.62 -8.63
C GLY A 135 5.17 -7.11 -9.46
N ILE A 136 5.45 -6.32 -10.48
CA ILE A 136 4.44 -5.79 -11.39
C ILE A 136 4.79 -6.22 -12.81
N LEU A 137 3.93 -7.03 -13.42
CA LEU A 137 4.08 -7.46 -14.80
C LEU A 137 3.14 -6.68 -15.70
N LEU A 138 3.68 -5.85 -16.60
CA LEU A 138 2.90 -5.15 -17.61
C LEU A 138 2.94 -5.94 -18.92
N ILE A 139 1.79 -6.39 -19.42
CA ILE A 139 1.68 -7.15 -20.66
C ILE A 139 0.79 -6.41 -21.67
N ASP A 140 1.31 -6.28 -22.88
CA ASP A 140 0.56 -5.99 -24.10
C ASP A 140 0.95 -7.01 -25.20
N ARG A 141 0.34 -6.92 -26.39
CA ARG A 141 0.68 -7.70 -27.60
C ARG A 141 2.17 -7.61 -27.93
N LYS A 142 2.80 -6.46 -27.72
CA LYS A 142 4.15 -6.16 -28.19
C LYS A 142 5.20 -6.16 -27.08
N HIS A 143 4.79 -5.85 -25.85
CA HIS A 143 5.70 -5.57 -24.76
C HIS A 143 5.31 -6.39 -23.54
N VAL A 144 6.32 -6.99 -22.91
CA VAL A 144 6.21 -7.58 -21.57
C VAL A 144 7.27 -6.91 -20.72
N LYS A 145 6.85 -6.06 -19.79
CA LYS A 145 7.76 -5.36 -18.89
C LYS A 145 7.57 -5.82 -17.47
N PHE A 146 8.67 -5.94 -16.74
CA PHE A 146 8.65 -6.30 -15.34
C PHE A 146 9.25 -5.19 -14.49
N TYR A 147 8.46 -4.73 -13.54
CA TYR A 147 8.84 -3.77 -12.53
C TYR A 147 8.86 -4.45 -11.17
N LEU A 148 9.77 -3.99 -10.32
CA LEU A 148 9.68 -4.21 -8.88
C LEU A 148 9.31 -2.89 -8.23
N MET A 149 8.48 -2.98 -7.20
CA MET A 149 8.07 -1.84 -6.41
C MET A 149 8.27 -2.14 -4.94
N ASP A 150 8.77 -1.14 -4.22
CA ASP A 150 8.91 -1.10 -2.78
C ASP A 150 8.41 0.25 -2.22
N LEU A 151 8.75 0.54 -0.96
CA LEU A 151 8.36 1.77 -0.30
C LEU A 151 8.93 3.02 -1.00
N GLU A 152 10.15 2.96 -1.54
CA GLU A 152 10.81 4.09 -2.21
C GLU A 152 10.18 4.37 -3.57
N GLY A 153 10.00 3.35 -4.40
CA GLY A 153 9.62 3.55 -5.79
C GLY A 153 9.23 2.29 -6.54
N ALA A 154 8.82 2.49 -7.79
CA ALA A 154 8.76 1.43 -8.79
C ALA A 154 10.00 1.58 -9.69
N TYR A 155 10.66 0.47 -9.97
CA TYR A 155 11.85 0.40 -10.82
C TYR A 155 11.70 -0.71 -11.85
N GLU A 156 12.00 -0.39 -13.10
CA GLU A 156 12.01 -1.35 -14.19
C GLU A 156 13.23 -2.26 -14.04
N VAL A 157 12.99 -3.56 -14.00
CA VAL A 157 14.06 -4.57 -13.79
C VAL A 157 14.40 -5.25 -15.10
N MET A 158 13.39 -5.55 -15.90
CA MET A 158 13.56 -6.21 -17.20
C MET A 158 12.50 -5.75 -18.21
N ASP A 159 12.96 -5.48 -19.43
CA ASP A 159 12.12 -5.36 -20.63
C ASP A 159 12.29 -6.65 -21.46
N PHE A 160 11.27 -7.50 -21.47
CA PHE A 160 11.25 -8.67 -22.33
C PHE A 160 10.82 -8.22 -23.75
N LEU A 161 11.75 -7.75 -24.58
CA LEU A 161 11.57 -7.66 -26.04
C LEU A 161 11.63 -9.09 -26.63
N GLU A 162 10.72 -9.67 -27.41
CA GLU A 162 9.46 -9.31 -28.11
C GLU A 162 8.60 -10.61 -28.16
N PRO A 163 7.26 -10.54 -28.30
CA PRO A 163 6.55 -11.50 -29.13
C PRO A 163 6.16 -10.77 -30.42
N LEU A 164 6.78 -11.15 -31.54
CA LEU A 164 6.35 -10.78 -32.88
C LEU A 164 4.93 -11.31 -33.12
N VAL A 165 3.92 -10.59 -32.64
CA VAL A 165 2.54 -10.80 -33.07
C VAL A 165 2.50 -10.37 -34.53
N THR A 166 2.42 -11.35 -35.43
CA THR A 166 2.24 -11.06 -36.85
C THR A 166 1.05 -10.11 -36.99
N ARG A 167 1.28 -8.92 -37.57
CA ARG A 167 0.24 -7.89 -37.68
C ARG A 167 -1.05 -8.56 -38.15
N SER A 168 -2.09 -8.47 -37.34
CA SER A 168 -3.44 -8.83 -37.72
C SER A 168 -3.89 -7.83 -38.79
N HIS A 169 -3.51 -8.07 -40.03
CA HIS A 169 -4.16 -7.44 -41.17
C HIS A 169 -5.63 -7.87 -41.08
N LYS A 170 -6.54 -6.89 -41.01
CA LYS A 170 -7.97 -7.14 -41.17
C LYS A 170 -8.13 -8.06 -42.38
N PHE A 171 -8.77 -9.20 -42.20
CA PHE A 171 -9.05 -10.11 -43.29
C PHE A 171 -9.87 -9.34 -44.32
N HIS A 172 -9.24 -8.92 -45.42
CA HIS A 172 -9.96 -8.32 -46.53
C HIS A 172 -10.68 -9.46 -47.25
N SER A 173 -11.96 -9.65 -46.96
CA SER A 173 -12.88 -10.47 -47.75
C SER A 173 -13.18 -9.78 -49.09
N GLY A 174 -12.15 -9.48 -49.89
CA GLY A 174 -12.27 -8.76 -51.13
C GLY A 174 -11.32 -9.34 -52.17
N GLY A 175 -11.87 -10.11 -53.10
CA GLY A 175 -11.14 -10.53 -54.29
C GLY A 175 -10.63 -9.30 -55.05
N GLY A 176 -9.31 -9.22 -55.22
CA GLY A 176 -8.70 -8.18 -56.05
C GLY A 176 -7.37 -7.67 -55.52
N LEU A 177 -6.32 -8.51 -55.55
CA LEU A 177 -4.91 -8.08 -55.74
C LEU A 177 -3.99 -9.31 -55.76
N LEU A 178 -4.02 -10.03 -56.88
CA LEU A 178 -2.92 -10.90 -57.30
C LEU A 178 -2.51 -10.50 -58.72
N LYS A 179 -1.79 -9.38 -58.82
CA LYS A 179 -0.90 -9.08 -59.94
C LYS A 179 0.46 -8.69 -59.35
N GLY A 180 1.42 -9.59 -59.49
CA GLY A 180 2.84 -9.26 -59.30
C GLY A 180 3.55 -10.01 -58.18
N ALA A 181 3.70 -11.32 -58.32
CA ALA A 181 4.85 -12.05 -57.79
C ALA A 181 4.95 -13.40 -58.53
N GLN A 182 5.51 -13.37 -59.74
CA GLN A 182 6.03 -14.57 -60.39
C GLN A 182 7.35 -14.92 -59.69
N GLY A 183 7.41 -16.06 -59.02
CA GLY A 183 8.69 -16.57 -58.51
C GLY A 183 8.56 -17.63 -57.42
N ALA A 184 8.76 -18.89 -57.84
CA ALA A 184 9.19 -20.06 -57.05
C ALA A 184 8.17 -20.81 -56.15
N MET A 185 8.04 -22.11 -56.47
CA MET A 185 7.43 -23.24 -55.76
C MET A 185 5.89 -23.34 -55.68
N LYS A 186 5.31 -23.94 -56.74
CA LYS A 186 4.00 -24.59 -56.68
C LYS A 186 4.16 -26.01 -56.15
N TYR A 187 3.88 -26.24 -54.87
CA TYR A 187 3.40 -27.55 -54.44
C TYR A 187 1.93 -27.66 -54.87
N ALA A 188 1.68 -28.42 -55.94
CA ALA A 188 0.33 -28.76 -56.36
C ALA A 188 -0.24 -29.80 -55.40
N MET A 189 -1.17 -29.38 -54.52
CA MET A 189 -2.04 -30.32 -53.82
C MET A 189 -3.20 -30.70 -54.76
N PRO A 190 -3.63 -31.98 -54.80
CA PRO A 190 -4.68 -32.43 -55.68
C PRO A 190 -6.01 -31.77 -55.27
N SER A 191 -6.64 -31.11 -56.25
CA SER A 191 -7.98 -30.54 -56.13
C SER A 191 -9.00 -31.66 -55.94
N ARG A 192 -9.47 -31.87 -54.72
CA ARG A 192 -10.79 -32.49 -54.51
C ARG A 192 -11.83 -31.48 -54.99
N THR A 193 -12.51 -31.83 -56.07
CA THR A 193 -13.69 -31.15 -56.60
C THR A 193 -14.75 -31.02 -55.50
N SER A 194 -14.92 -29.81 -54.98
CA SER A 194 -16.08 -29.42 -54.17
C SER A 194 -16.86 -28.34 -54.92
N ALA A 195 -18.19 -28.44 -54.83
CA ALA A 195 -19.18 -27.72 -55.63
C ALA A 195 -19.07 -26.17 -55.54
N PRO A 196 -19.59 -25.42 -56.53
CA PRO A 196 -19.28 -24.00 -56.76
C PRO A 196 -19.91 -23.01 -55.76
N ASN A 197 -20.39 -23.44 -54.59
CA ASN A 197 -21.11 -22.58 -53.65
C ASN A 197 -20.88 -22.88 -52.15
N MET A 198 -19.79 -23.58 -51.78
CA MET A 198 -19.40 -23.69 -50.36
C MET A 198 -18.38 -22.61 -50.00
N VAL A 199 -18.86 -21.67 -49.19
CA VAL A 199 -18.14 -20.59 -48.48
C VAL A 199 -16.73 -21.03 -48.08
N GLN A 200 -15.72 -20.62 -48.86
CA GLN A 200 -14.29 -20.87 -48.64
C GLN A 200 -13.72 -20.05 -47.46
N HIS A 201 -14.58 -19.34 -46.71
CA HIS A 201 -14.22 -18.43 -45.63
C HIS A 201 -14.01 -19.12 -44.27
N SER A 202 -14.66 -20.27 -44.01
CA SER A 202 -14.64 -20.90 -42.67
C SER A 202 -13.27 -21.49 -42.28
N TYR A 203 -12.53 -22.10 -43.21
CA TYR A 203 -11.22 -22.70 -42.92
C TYR A 203 -10.09 -21.67 -42.75
N GLY A 204 -10.18 -20.52 -43.43
CA GLY A 204 -9.20 -19.43 -43.33
C GLY A 204 -9.34 -18.66 -42.01
N GLU A 205 -10.58 -18.35 -41.63
CA GLU A 205 -10.91 -17.73 -40.35
C GLU A 205 -10.51 -18.63 -39.17
N TYR A 206 -10.82 -19.93 -39.25
CA TYR A 206 -10.42 -20.88 -38.22
C TYR A 206 -8.89 -20.92 -38.02
N ARG A 207 -8.11 -21.00 -39.10
CA ARG A 207 -6.64 -21.00 -39.03
C ARG A 207 -6.07 -19.70 -38.47
N PHE A 208 -6.67 -18.56 -38.83
CA PHE A 208 -6.29 -17.26 -38.31
C PHE A 208 -6.54 -17.15 -36.80
N HIS A 209 -7.74 -17.52 -36.35
CA HIS A 209 -8.08 -17.54 -34.92
C HIS A 209 -7.21 -18.51 -34.11
N MET A 210 -6.92 -19.70 -34.66
CA MET A 210 -6.03 -20.66 -34.02
C MET A 210 -4.61 -20.13 -33.87
N ARG A 211 -4.07 -19.43 -34.88
CA ARG A 211 -2.74 -18.83 -34.81
C ARG A 211 -2.64 -17.76 -33.73
N ILE A 212 -3.63 -16.87 -33.63
CA ILE A 212 -3.68 -15.84 -32.58
C ILE A 212 -3.73 -16.49 -31.19
N ARG A 213 -4.51 -17.56 -31.03
CA ARG A 213 -4.60 -18.29 -29.77
C ARG A 213 -3.26 -18.94 -29.40
N GLU A 214 -2.58 -19.59 -30.34
CA GLU A 214 -1.25 -20.17 -30.10
C GLU A 214 -0.20 -19.12 -29.73
N GLU A 215 -0.15 -17.99 -30.44
CA GLU A 215 0.76 -16.88 -30.13
C GLU A 215 0.51 -16.33 -28.71
N LYS A 216 -0.77 -16.19 -28.33
CA LYS A 216 -1.15 -15.78 -26.97
C LYS A 216 -0.71 -16.78 -25.91
N HIS A 217 -0.92 -18.08 -26.11
CA HIS A 217 -0.45 -19.09 -25.16
C HIS A 217 1.07 -19.08 -25.01
N ARG A 218 1.82 -18.90 -26.11
CA ARG A 218 3.29 -18.79 -26.06
C ARG A 218 3.73 -17.56 -25.26
N LEU A 219 3.07 -16.42 -25.48
CA LEU A 219 3.34 -15.19 -24.74
C LEU A 219 3.15 -15.40 -23.23
N PHE A 220 2.03 -15.96 -22.80
CA PHE A 220 1.77 -16.19 -21.38
C PHE A 220 2.71 -17.21 -20.75
N LYS A 221 3.10 -18.24 -21.50
CA LYS A 221 4.11 -19.18 -21.03
C LYS A 221 5.45 -18.49 -20.80
N LEU A 222 5.93 -17.71 -21.78
CA LEU A 222 7.18 -16.95 -21.65
C LEU A 222 7.12 -15.97 -20.47
N ALA A 223 6.01 -15.26 -20.32
CA ALA A 223 5.79 -14.32 -19.23
C ALA A 223 5.80 -15.03 -17.85
N ASN A 224 5.20 -16.22 -17.74
CA ASN A 224 5.26 -17.01 -16.52
C ASN A 224 6.69 -17.48 -16.19
N ASP A 225 7.41 -17.99 -17.18
CA ASP A 225 8.77 -18.51 -16.97
C ASP A 225 9.71 -17.37 -16.52
N ALA A 226 9.61 -16.22 -17.17
CA ALA A 226 10.24 -14.96 -16.80
C ALA A 226 9.90 -14.50 -15.37
N LEU A 227 8.59 -14.48 -15.02
CA LEU A 227 8.14 -14.13 -13.67
C LEU A 227 8.71 -15.08 -12.62
N MET A 228 8.80 -16.37 -12.93
CA MET A 228 9.31 -17.37 -12.00
C MET A 228 10.81 -17.19 -11.77
N GLU A 229 11.58 -16.84 -12.79
CA GLU A 229 12.99 -16.47 -12.64
C GLU A 229 13.16 -15.20 -11.81
N ALA A 230 12.39 -14.15 -12.13
CA ALA A 230 12.40 -12.90 -11.38
C ALA A 230 12.01 -13.11 -9.90
N TRP A 231 11.04 -13.98 -9.62
CA TRP A 231 10.62 -14.30 -8.26
C TRP A 231 11.72 -15.03 -7.47
N LYS A 232 12.46 -15.94 -8.11
CA LYS A 232 13.60 -16.63 -7.48
C LYS A 232 14.72 -15.66 -7.10
N GLU A 233 14.98 -14.67 -7.96
CA GLU A 233 16.04 -13.69 -7.75
C GLU A 233 15.66 -12.63 -6.71
N HIS A 234 14.50 -12.00 -6.87
CA HIS A 234 14.13 -10.81 -6.09
C HIS A 234 13.21 -11.09 -4.91
N LYS A 235 12.56 -12.27 -4.88
CA LYS A 235 11.66 -12.75 -3.82
C LYS A 235 10.60 -11.72 -3.43
N PHE A 236 9.78 -11.31 -4.39
CA PHE A 236 8.66 -10.41 -4.12
C PHE A 236 7.48 -11.15 -3.46
N ASP A 237 6.78 -10.42 -2.58
CA ASP A 237 5.72 -10.94 -1.70
C ASP A 237 4.33 -10.86 -2.35
N LYS A 238 4.16 -9.96 -3.33
CA LYS A 238 2.90 -9.70 -4.03
C LYS A 238 3.15 -9.57 -5.53
N LEU A 239 2.20 -10.04 -6.35
CA LEU A 239 2.23 -9.94 -7.80
C LEU A 239 1.01 -9.17 -8.31
N VAL A 240 1.23 -8.14 -9.12
CA VAL A 240 0.18 -7.40 -9.81
C VAL A 240 0.42 -7.50 -11.32
N ILE A 241 -0.64 -7.75 -12.09
CA ILE A 241 -0.54 -7.84 -13.56
C ILE A 241 -1.27 -6.65 -14.18
N GLY A 242 -0.54 -5.84 -14.95
CA GLY A 242 -1.09 -4.68 -15.64
C GLY A 242 -1.30 -4.93 -17.13
N SER A 243 -2.47 -4.56 -17.64
CA SER A 243 -2.74 -4.54 -19.08
C SER A 243 -3.92 -3.64 -19.40
N ASP A 244 -3.99 -3.12 -20.61
CA ASP A 244 -5.16 -2.45 -21.15
C ASP A 244 -6.20 -3.42 -21.72
N ARG A 245 -5.87 -4.72 -21.82
CA ARG A 245 -6.73 -5.73 -22.45
C ARG A 245 -7.38 -6.66 -21.44
N GLU A 246 -8.64 -7.00 -21.68
CA GLU A 246 -9.40 -7.95 -20.84
C GLU A 246 -8.90 -9.39 -20.95
N ASP A 247 -8.26 -9.74 -22.07
CA ASP A 247 -7.89 -11.11 -22.39
C ASP A 247 -6.63 -11.58 -21.64
N VAL A 248 -6.02 -10.70 -20.85
CA VAL A 248 -4.88 -11.01 -19.96
C VAL A 248 -5.27 -11.91 -18.80
N LYS A 249 -6.57 -12.00 -18.44
CA LYS A 249 -7.04 -12.90 -17.38
C LYS A 249 -6.71 -14.38 -17.60
N GLU A 250 -6.54 -14.78 -18.87
CA GLU A 250 -6.15 -16.14 -19.23
C GLU A 250 -4.70 -16.51 -18.80
N ILE A 251 -3.89 -15.54 -18.38
CA ILE A 251 -2.54 -15.81 -17.86
C ILE A 251 -2.56 -16.61 -16.57
N GLU A 252 -3.61 -16.50 -15.74
CA GLU A 252 -3.76 -17.25 -14.49
C GLU A 252 -3.60 -18.76 -14.68
N ASN A 253 -4.09 -19.29 -15.81
CA ASN A 253 -3.98 -20.71 -16.15
C ASN A 253 -2.54 -21.17 -16.42
N HIS A 254 -1.63 -20.25 -16.66
CA HIS A 254 -0.22 -20.49 -16.95
C HIS A 254 0.67 -20.15 -15.75
N LEU A 255 0.15 -19.43 -14.76
CA LEU A 255 0.93 -19.02 -13.59
C LEU A 255 1.33 -20.23 -12.76
N HIS A 256 2.60 -20.26 -12.37
CA HIS A 256 3.09 -21.24 -11.42
C HIS A 256 2.34 -21.13 -10.08
N PRO A 257 2.05 -22.24 -9.36
CA PRO A 257 1.30 -22.22 -8.09
C PRO A 257 1.84 -21.24 -7.03
N TYR A 258 3.16 -21.01 -6.99
CA TYR A 258 3.77 -20.02 -6.10
C TYR A 258 3.37 -18.58 -6.47
N LEU A 259 3.38 -18.25 -7.77
CA LEU A 259 2.97 -16.94 -8.27
C LEU A 259 1.46 -16.72 -8.06
N HIS A 260 0.66 -17.77 -8.22
CA HIS A 260 -0.78 -17.72 -7.98
C HIS A 260 -1.12 -17.41 -6.50
N LYS A 261 -0.29 -17.86 -5.53
CA LYS A 261 -0.50 -17.56 -4.11
C LYS A 261 -0.27 -16.10 -3.75
N ILE A 262 0.67 -15.46 -4.43
CA ILE A 262 1.04 -14.05 -4.21
C ILE A 262 0.32 -13.09 -5.17
N PHE A 263 -0.49 -13.63 -6.09
CA PHE A 263 -1.23 -12.84 -7.07
C PHE A 263 -2.33 -12.01 -6.42
N MET A 264 -2.21 -10.70 -6.58
CA MET A 264 -3.14 -9.73 -5.99
C MET A 264 -4.27 -9.35 -6.93
N GLY A 265 -4.04 -9.33 -8.24
CA GLY A 265 -5.06 -9.02 -9.25
C GLY A 265 -4.53 -8.19 -10.41
N TYR A 266 -5.45 -7.53 -11.10
CA TYR A 266 -5.17 -6.81 -12.34
C TYR A 266 -5.29 -5.30 -12.19
N VAL A 267 -4.45 -4.57 -12.92
CA VAL A 267 -4.53 -3.11 -13.06
C VAL A 267 -4.62 -2.70 -14.53
N GLN A 268 -5.43 -1.68 -14.83
CA GLN A 268 -5.57 -1.20 -16.20
C GLN A 268 -4.48 -0.16 -16.51
N VAL A 269 -3.41 -0.61 -17.17
CA VAL A 269 -2.18 0.16 -17.37
C VAL A 269 -1.60 -0.16 -18.74
N ASN A 270 -1.32 0.86 -19.55
CA ASN A 270 -0.68 0.69 -20.86
C ASN A 270 0.85 0.62 -20.71
N PRO A 271 1.52 -0.49 -21.09
CA PRO A 271 2.97 -0.64 -20.91
C PRO A 271 3.85 0.40 -21.64
N THR A 272 3.30 1.13 -22.62
CA THR A 272 4.06 2.06 -23.48
C THR A 272 4.10 3.50 -22.93
N GLU A 273 3.06 3.93 -22.23
CA GLU A 273 2.87 5.36 -21.85
C GLU A 273 3.10 5.63 -20.37
N VAL A 274 3.39 4.61 -19.58
CA VAL A 274 3.33 4.69 -18.12
C VAL A 274 4.68 5.11 -17.54
N THR A 275 4.63 6.13 -16.68
CA THR A 275 5.76 6.57 -15.87
C THR A 275 5.79 5.83 -14.53
N ASP A 276 6.97 5.63 -13.95
CA ASP A 276 7.16 4.93 -12.67
C ASP A 276 6.30 5.51 -11.54
N THR A 277 6.22 6.85 -11.46
CA THR A 277 5.37 7.55 -10.49
C THR A 277 3.89 7.23 -10.69
N LYS A 278 3.43 7.16 -11.94
CA LYS A 278 2.04 6.85 -12.25
C LYS A 278 1.75 5.39 -11.95
N LEU A 279 2.64 4.47 -12.33
CA LEU A 279 2.54 3.05 -12.02
C LEU A 279 2.41 2.83 -10.52
N LYS A 280 3.32 3.41 -9.73
CA LYS A 280 3.31 3.34 -8.26
C LYS A 280 1.96 3.78 -7.70
N SER A 281 1.48 4.95 -8.12
CA SER A 281 0.20 5.48 -7.64
C SER A 281 -0.98 4.56 -7.98
N THR A 282 -1.02 4.00 -9.18
CA THR A 282 -2.10 3.10 -9.62
C THR A 282 -2.08 1.77 -8.86
N VAL A 283 -0.89 1.20 -8.62
CA VAL A 283 -0.75 -0.05 -7.86
C VAL A 283 -1.11 0.15 -6.40
N ILE A 284 -0.71 1.27 -5.79
CA ILE A 284 -1.11 1.62 -4.42
C ILE A 284 -2.63 1.77 -4.33
N ASP A 285 -3.26 2.51 -5.25
CA ASP A 285 -4.71 2.70 -5.26
C ASP A 285 -5.45 1.35 -5.38
N PHE A 286 -4.92 0.44 -6.21
CA PHE A 286 -5.44 -0.93 -6.35
C PHE A 286 -5.33 -1.74 -5.04
N LEU A 287 -4.17 -1.69 -4.37
CA LEU A 287 -3.98 -2.39 -3.09
C LEU A 287 -4.91 -1.84 -2.00
N LEU A 288 -5.06 -0.51 -1.91
CA LEU A 288 -5.99 0.12 -0.98
C LEU A 288 -7.45 -0.26 -1.27
N GLN A 289 -7.83 -0.38 -2.54
CA GLN A 289 -9.15 -0.87 -2.92
C GLN A 289 -9.36 -2.33 -2.48
N LYS A 290 -8.37 -3.19 -2.72
CA LYS A 290 -8.45 -4.60 -2.32
C LYS A 290 -8.53 -4.75 -0.80
N ASP A 291 -7.80 -3.93 -0.06
CA ASP A 291 -7.88 -3.89 1.41
C ASP A 291 -9.31 -3.53 1.87
N ARG A 292 -9.97 -2.54 1.23
CA ARG A 292 -11.38 -2.18 1.51
C ARG A 292 -12.34 -3.34 1.25
N GLU A 293 -12.12 -4.11 0.20
CA GLU A 293 -12.93 -5.31 -0.09
C GLU A 293 -12.76 -6.38 1.00
N GLN A 294 -11.56 -6.49 1.58
CA GLN A 294 -11.24 -7.43 2.66
C GLN A 294 -11.76 -6.97 4.04
N GLU A 295 -12.03 -5.68 4.27
CA GLU A 295 -12.58 -5.19 5.55
C GLU A 295 -13.83 -5.96 5.98
N LYS A 296 -14.73 -6.29 5.04
CA LYS A 296 -15.96 -7.04 5.32
C LYS A 296 -15.69 -8.43 5.86
N GLU A 297 -14.70 -9.10 5.29
CA GLU A 297 -14.28 -10.44 5.71
C GLU A 297 -13.58 -10.39 7.07
N LEU A 298 -12.76 -9.37 7.34
CA LEU A 298 -12.12 -9.16 8.64
C LEU A 298 -13.16 -8.99 9.77
N ILE A 299 -14.20 -8.19 9.56
CA ILE A 299 -15.25 -8.00 10.57
C ILE A 299 -16.07 -9.27 10.78
N LYS A 300 -16.33 -10.04 9.72
CA LYS A 300 -16.99 -11.34 9.86
C LYS A 300 -16.14 -12.31 10.68
N GLN A 301 -14.82 -12.36 10.42
CA GLN A 301 -13.88 -13.15 11.21
C GLN A 301 -13.79 -12.68 12.66
N LEU A 302 -13.91 -11.37 12.91
CA LEU A 302 -13.97 -10.81 14.26
C LEU A 302 -15.16 -11.39 15.05
N GLU A 303 -16.36 -11.37 14.47
CA GLU A 303 -17.58 -11.92 15.09
C GLU A 303 -17.45 -13.43 15.37
N GLU A 304 -16.89 -14.20 14.42
CA GLU A 304 -16.69 -15.64 14.57
C GLU A 304 -15.62 -16.00 15.63
N LEU A 305 -14.50 -15.28 15.66
CA LEU A 305 -13.39 -15.56 16.56
C LEU A 305 -13.63 -15.02 17.98
N GLN A 306 -14.47 -14.00 18.13
CA GLN A 306 -14.91 -13.52 19.44
C GLN A 306 -15.61 -14.64 20.22
N GLY A 307 -16.45 -15.44 19.55
CA GLY A 307 -17.10 -16.61 20.17
C GLY A 307 -16.13 -17.73 20.61
N ARG A 308 -14.89 -17.73 20.09
CA ARG A 308 -13.84 -18.70 20.43
C ARG A 308 -12.78 -18.15 21.40
N GLY A 309 -12.93 -16.91 21.86
CA GLY A 309 -11.95 -16.23 22.72
C GLY A 309 -10.67 -15.79 22.00
N LEU A 310 -10.60 -15.86 20.66
CA LEU A 310 -9.42 -15.47 19.86
C LEU A 310 -9.49 -14.04 19.31
N ALA A 311 -10.57 -13.33 19.62
CA ALA A 311 -10.72 -11.92 19.29
C ALA A 311 -11.44 -11.19 20.41
N THR A 312 -11.15 -9.90 20.55
CA THR A 312 -11.77 -9.02 21.54
C THR A 312 -12.30 -7.77 20.89
N ASN A 313 -13.44 -7.30 21.39
CA ASN A 313 -14.13 -6.09 20.93
C ASN A 313 -14.40 -5.22 22.15
N GLY A 314 -14.02 -3.94 22.08
CA GLY A 314 -14.08 -3.01 23.20
C GLY A 314 -12.71 -2.42 23.52
N THR A 315 -12.62 -1.09 23.58
CA THR A 315 -11.36 -0.37 23.88
C THR A 315 -10.68 -0.85 25.17
N SER A 316 -11.45 -1.11 26.24
CA SER A 316 -10.90 -1.54 27.52
C SER A 316 -10.20 -2.90 27.42
N HIS A 317 -10.87 -3.88 26.81
CA HIS A 317 -10.31 -5.22 26.66
C HIS A 317 -9.11 -5.23 25.72
N VAL A 318 -9.13 -4.44 24.65
CA VAL A 318 -8.00 -4.30 23.73
C VAL A 318 -6.77 -3.76 24.46
N ILE A 319 -6.93 -2.75 25.30
CA ILE A 319 -5.83 -2.17 26.10
C ILE A 319 -5.26 -3.21 27.08
N GLU A 320 -6.11 -3.98 27.76
CA GLU A 320 -5.67 -5.04 28.67
C GLU A 320 -4.87 -6.13 27.94
N GLN A 321 -5.31 -6.53 26.74
CA GLN A 321 -4.62 -7.54 25.93
C GLN A 321 -3.33 -7.03 25.28
N LEU A 322 -3.27 -5.73 24.98
CA LEU A 322 -2.03 -5.05 24.58
C LEU A 322 -1.02 -5.01 25.71
N ALA A 323 -1.45 -4.72 26.95
CA ALA A 323 -0.53 -4.68 28.08
C ALA A 323 0.20 -6.02 28.35
N VAL A 324 -0.35 -7.14 27.87
CA VAL A 324 0.24 -8.48 28.00
C VAL A 324 0.87 -9.03 26.70
N GLY A 325 0.92 -8.26 25.61
CA GLY A 325 1.53 -8.71 24.35
C GLY A 325 0.74 -9.76 23.57
N ASN A 326 -0.56 -9.89 23.86
CA ASN A 326 -1.41 -10.91 23.25
C ASN A 326 -2.06 -10.44 21.93
N VAL A 327 -1.86 -9.19 21.50
CA VAL A 327 -2.46 -8.68 20.26
C VAL A 327 -1.64 -9.10 19.04
N ARG A 328 -2.31 -9.73 18.07
CA ARG A 328 -1.76 -10.08 16.76
C ARG A 328 -2.06 -8.99 15.73
N MET A 329 -3.30 -8.51 15.72
CA MET A 329 -3.75 -7.48 14.78
C MET A 329 -4.75 -6.57 15.48
N LEU A 330 -4.47 -5.27 15.45
CA LEU A 330 -5.33 -4.21 15.97
C LEU A 330 -6.23 -3.68 14.84
N LEU A 331 -7.53 -3.61 15.10
CA LEU A 331 -8.53 -2.99 14.23
C LEU A 331 -8.91 -1.62 14.79
N VAL A 332 -8.65 -0.58 14.02
CA VAL A 332 -8.91 0.81 14.40
C VAL A 332 -9.95 1.41 13.45
N PRO A 333 -11.13 1.82 13.94
CA PRO A 333 -12.08 2.58 13.11
C PRO A 333 -11.48 3.93 12.70
N ASP A 334 -11.65 4.31 11.43
CA ASP A 334 -11.14 5.59 10.94
C ASP A 334 -11.83 6.79 11.62
N GLY A 335 -11.04 7.74 12.10
CA GLY A 335 -11.54 8.93 12.82
C GLY A 335 -12.02 8.68 14.25
N PHE A 336 -11.85 7.47 14.81
CA PHE A 336 -12.17 7.21 16.21
C PHE A 336 -11.11 7.84 17.13
N GLU A 337 -11.51 8.81 17.93
CA GLU A 337 -10.68 9.44 18.95
C GLU A 337 -11.29 9.17 20.32
N LYS A 338 -10.46 8.90 21.32
CA LYS A 338 -10.94 8.74 22.70
C LYS A 338 -9.92 9.31 23.70
N PRO A 339 -10.33 10.20 24.62
CA PRO A 339 -9.43 10.65 25.67
C PRO A 339 -9.12 9.50 26.64
N GLY A 340 -7.92 9.54 27.21
CA GLY A 340 -7.48 8.53 28.16
C GLY A 340 -6.27 8.98 28.96
N TYR A 341 -5.61 8.02 29.58
CA TYR A 341 -4.44 8.25 30.43
C TYR A 341 -3.26 7.42 29.92
N LEU A 342 -2.06 7.96 30.10
CA LEU A 342 -0.82 7.29 29.75
C LEU A 342 0.10 7.29 30.96
N CYS A 343 0.70 6.14 31.25
CA CYS A 343 1.66 6.00 32.32
C CYS A 343 3.02 6.64 31.94
N SER A 344 3.68 7.31 32.90
CA SER A 344 4.83 8.20 32.65
C SER A 344 6.16 7.53 32.28
N GLN A 345 6.42 6.34 32.79
CA GLN A 345 7.61 5.51 32.62
C GLN A 345 7.35 4.29 31.72
N SER A 346 6.24 3.60 31.92
CA SER A 346 5.88 2.38 31.19
C SER A 346 5.19 2.66 29.86
N HIS A 347 4.70 3.89 29.64
CA HIS A 347 3.98 4.28 28.43
C HIS A 347 2.76 3.38 28.12
N LEU A 348 2.17 2.77 29.15
CA LEU A 348 0.98 1.95 28.99
C LEU A 348 -0.28 2.82 28.90
N PRO A 349 -1.11 2.66 27.84
CA PRO A 349 -2.38 3.35 27.74
C PRO A 349 -3.37 2.77 28.76
N SER A 350 -4.17 3.63 29.39
CA SER A 350 -5.23 3.24 30.33
C SER A 350 -6.45 4.15 30.18
N LEU A 351 -7.65 3.59 30.40
CA LEU A 351 -8.89 4.40 30.44
C LEU A 351 -9.19 4.92 31.85
N LYS A 352 -8.51 4.40 32.87
CA LYS A 352 -8.66 4.81 34.27
C LYS A 352 -7.49 5.72 34.67
N PRO A 353 -7.68 6.63 35.63
CA PRO A 353 -6.62 7.49 36.16
C PRO A 353 -5.65 6.71 37.10
N GLU A 354 -5.53 5.40 36.90
CA GLU A 354 -4.70 4.50 37.68
C GLU A 354 -3.81 3.72 36.70
N CYS A 355 -2.51 3.69 36.99
CA CYS A 355 -1.60 2.84 36.24
C CYS A 355 -1.71 1.39 36.77
N PRO A 356 -1.67 0.37 35.89
CA PRO A 356 -1.59 -1.02 36.32
C PRO A 356 -0.31 -1.33 37.13
N ILE A 357 0.72 -0.50 36.99
CA ILE A 357 1.98 -0.60 37.72
C ILE A 357 1.92 0.32 38.95
N GLU A 358 2.19 -0.25 40.12
CA GLU A 358 2.16 0.51 41.38
C GLU A 358 3.24 1.60 41.42
N GLY A 359 2.85 2.80 41.87
CA GLY A 359 3.75 3.94 42.11
C GLY A 359 4.01 4.85 40.90
N GLU A 360 3.39 4.56 39.75
CA GLU A 360 3.60 5.35 38.54
C GLU A 360 2.54 6.46 38.37
N LEU A 361 2.99 7.67 38.03
CA LEU A 361 2.09 8.78 37.72
C LEU A 361 1.52 8.61 36.31
N VAL A 362 0.23 8.87 36.19
CA VAL A 362 -0.49 8.94 34.91
C VAL A 362 -0.74 10.39 34.52
N TYR A 363 -0.76 10.66 33.22
CA TYR A 363 -1.22 11.93 32.69
C TYR A 363 -2.31 11.70 31.66
N GLU A 364 -3.23 12.66 31.58
CA GLU A 364 -4.29 12.67 30.56
C GLU A 364 -3.67 12.82 29.16
N VAL A 365 -4.25 12.19 28.15
CA VAL A 365 -3.89 12.33 26.74
C VAL A 365 -5.18 12.57 25.94
N PRO A 366 -5.20 13.53 25.00
CA PRO A 366 -6.41 13.87 24.24
C PRO A 366 -6.90 12.71 23.36
N ASP A 367 -5.98 11.91 22.79
CA ASP A 367 -6.32 10.71 22.03
C ASP A 367 -5.42 9.55 22.44
N ILE A 368 -6.01 8.56 23.12
CA ILE A 368 -5.34 7.32 23.53
C ILE A 368 -5.09 6.38 22.36
N VAL A 369 -5.81 6.53 21.25
CA VAL A 369 -5.71 5.62 20.11
C VAL A 369 -4.34 5.73 19.45
N ASP A 370 -3.76 6.93 19.42
CA ASP A 370 -2.39 7.13 18.93
C ASP A 370 -1.37 6.36 19.76
N GLU A 371 -1.51 6.34 21.08
CA GLU A 371 -0.62 5.61 21.98
C GLU A 371 -0.83 4.08 21.88
N VAL A 372 -2.09 3.66 21.69
CA VAL A 372 -2.43 2.25 21.45
C VAL A 372 -1.81 1.74 20.14
N ILE A 373 -1.79 2.56 19.08
CA ILE A 373 -1.13 2.23 17.82
C ILE A 373 0.39 2.13 18.04
N GLU A 374 1.02 3.08 18.74
CA GLU A 374 2.46 2.99 19.02
C GLU A 374 2.83 1.71 19.78
N LEU A 375 2.06 1.36 20.82
CA LEU A 375 2.29 0.14 21.59
C LEU A 375 2.08 -1.12 20.74
N ALA A 376 1.02 -1.15 19.92
CA ALA A 376 0.78 -2.26 19.00
C ALA A 376 1.94 -2.45 18.01
N LEU A 377 2.48 -1.36 17.47
CA LEU A 377 3.64 -1.40 16.57
C LEU A 377 4.91 -1.84 17.28
N GLU A 378 5.12 -1.43 18.54
CA GLU A 378 6.22 -1.90 19.37
C GLU A 378 6.19 -3.42 19.59
N GLU A 379 5.00 -3.98 19.77
CA GLU A 379 4.80 -5.42 19.92
C GLU A 379 4.78 -6.19 18.59
N ARG A 380 4.99 -5.50 17.46
CA ARG A 380 4.88 -6.05 16.10
C ARG A 380 3.49 -6.63 15.79
N ALA A 381 2.44 -6.00 16.31
CA ALA A 381 1.08 -6.28 15.90
C ALA A 381 0.77 -5.56 14.57
N LEU A 382 -0.03 -6.20 13.72
CA LEU A 382 -0.50 -5.58 12.48
C LEU A 382 -1.58 -4.55 12.82
N VAL A 383 -1.51 -3.36 12.22
CA VAL A 383 -2.55 -2.34 12.39
C VAL A 383 -3.39 -2.27 11.13
N LYS A 384 -4.70 -2.47 11.27
CA LYS A 384 -5.66 -2.33 10.17
C LYS A 384 -6.70 -1.29 10.51
N VAL A 385 -6.86 -0.33 9.61
CA VAL A 385 -7.79 0.78 9.76
C VAL A 385 -9.05 0.48 8.96
N ILE A 386 -10.21 0.53 9.62
CA ILE A 386 -11.50 0.23 9.01
C ILE A 386 -12.14 1.54 8.56
N VAL A 387 -12.25 1.72 7.24
CA VAL A 387 -12.75 2.97 6.65
C VAL A 387 -14.26 2.94 6.44
N ASP A 388 -14.86 1.77 6.15
CA ASP A 388 -16.31 1.68 5.89
C ASP A 388 -17.15 2.05 7.14
N PRO A 389 -17.95 3.13 7.11
CA PRO A 389 -18.73 3.58 8.25
C PRO A 389 -19.75 2.55 8.78
N GLN A 390 -20.21 1.62 7.93
CA GLN A 390 -21.13 0.57 8.36
C GLN A 390 -20.40 -0.50 9.18
N LEU A 391 -19.18 -0.82 8.79
CA LEU A 391 -18.32 -1.78 9.49
C LEU A 391 -17.78 -1.22 10.80
N GLN A 392 -17.47 0.08 10.84
CA GLN A 392 -17.04 0.76 12.07
C GLN A 392 -18.05 0.61 13.22
N LYS A 393 -19.36 0.64 12.93
CA LYS A 393 -20.42 0.49 13.95
C LYS A 393 -20.42 -0.86 14.66
N LYS A 394 -19.81 -1.89 14.05
CA LYS A 394 -19.68 -3.22 14.65
C LYS A 394 -18.51 -3.31 15.63
N ILE A 395 -17.61 -2.31 15.62
CA ILE A 395 -16.49 -2.20 16.55
C ILE A 395 -16.89 -1.27 17.70
N ASP A 396 -16.79 -1.76 18.93
CA ASP A 396 -16.97 -0.95 20.14
C ASP A 396 -15.68 -0.19 20.47
N GLY A 397 -15.43 0.85 19.68
CA GLY A 397 -14.25 1.71 19.77
C GLY A 397 -13.00 1.10 19.15
N LEU A 398 -12.41 0.05 19.76
CA LEU A 398 -11.29 -0.71 19.19
C LEU A 398 -11.59 -2.20 19.24
N ALA A 399 -11.04 -2.95 18.29
CA ALA A 399 -11.08 -4.41 18.29
C ALA A 399 -9.70 -4.98 18.00
N ALA A 400 -9.47 -6.23 18.40
CA ALA A 400 -8.19 -6.90 18.15
C ALA A 400 -8.35 -8.41 17.95
N PHE A 401 -7.54 -8.96 17.06
CA PHE A 401 -7.28 -10.40 16.98
C PHE A 401 -6.12 -10.76 17.90
N LEU A 402 -6.29 -11.83 18.66
CA LEU A 402 -5.33 -12.26 19.66
C LEU A 402 -4.40 -13.35 19.13
N ARG A 403 -3.23 -13.50 19.75
CA ARG A 403 -2.25 -14.57 19.48
C ARG A 403 -2.67 -15.86 20.18
N PHE A 404 -3.18 -15.72 21.41
CA PHE A 404 -3.65 -16.79 22.27
C PHE A 404 -5.09 -16.52 22.71
N PRO A 405 -5.89 -17.58 22.95
CA PRO A 405 -7.26 -17.41 23.44
C PRO A 405 -7.27 -16.81 24.85
N LEU A 406 -8.33 -16.05 25.14
CA LEU A 406 -8.63 -15.44 26.45
C LEU A 406 -8.81 -16.45 27.57
#